data_AF-A0A821M8B8-F1
#
_entry.id   AF-A0A821M8B8-F1
#
_cell.length_a   1.000
_cell.length_b   1.000
_cell.length_c   1.000
_cell.angle_alpha   90.00
_cell.angle_beta   90.00
_cell.angle_gamma   90.00
#
_symmetry.space_group_name_H-M   'P 1'
#
loop_
_entity.id
_entity.type
_entity.pdbx_description
1 polymer ?
#
loop_
_entity_poly.entity_id
_entity_poly.type
_entity_poly.pdbx_seq_one_letter_code
_entity_poly.pdbx_strand_id
1 'polypeptide(L)' 'MRAEGKRVIEKNEGIRLAKEYKALFIEASAKEGTNSQEALVELTRY' A
#
# COMPACT_ATOMS: atom_id res chain seq x y z
N MET A 1 9.23 13.21 3.62
CA MET A 1 8.41 14.30 4.18
C MET A 1 7.33 13.64 5.03
N ARG A 2 7.34 13.81 6.37
CA ARG A 2 6.28 13.24 7.24
C ARG A 2 5.07 14.18 7.17
N ALA A 3 3.87 13.65 6.89
CA ALA A 3 2.66 14.45 6.95
C ALA A 3 2.40 14.82 8.42
N GLU A 4 2.46 16.12 8.74
CA GLU A 4 2.34 16.59 10.12
C GLU A 4 0.99 16.15 10.73
N GLY A 5 1.05 15.58 11.94
CA GLY A 5 -0.13 15.11 12.68
C GLY A 5 -0.70 13.75 12.28
N LYS A 6 -0.10 13.02 11.32
CA LYS A 6 -0.54 11.66 10.96
C LYS A 6 0.57 10.64 11.16
N ARG A 7 0.22 9.47 11.69
CA ARG A 7 1.13 8.32 11.71
C ARG A 7 1.40 7.88 10.27
N VAL A 8 2.67 7.72 9.93
CA VAL A 8 3.10 7.07 8.69
C VAL A 8 3.24 5.58 8.96
N ILE A 9 2.68 4.75 8.08
CA ILE A 9 2.85 3.30 8.12
C ILE A 9 4.08 2.94 7.31
N GLU A 10 5.04 2.27 7.94
CA GLU A 10 6.23 1.78 7.26
C GLU A 10 5.92 0.50 6.49
N LYS A 11 6.66 0.23 5.41
CA LYS A 11 6.44 -0.93 4.54
C LYS A 11 6.32 -2.27 5.27
N ASN A 12 7.23 -2.54 6.21
CA ASN A 12 7.21 -3.78 6.99
C ASN A 12 5.97 -3.89 7.87
N GLU A 13 5.45 -2.78 8.37
CA GLU A 13 4.20 -2.74 9.12
C GLU A 13 3.01 -3.05 8.21
N GLY A 14 2.95 -2.43 7.02
CA GLY A 14 1.93 -2.70 6.02
C GLY A 14 1.87 -4.17 5.59
N ILE A 15 3.03 -4.79 5.34
CA ILE A 15 3.13 -6.23 5.03
C ILE A 15 2.63 -7.08 6.19
N ARG A 16 2.96 -6.73 7.44
CA ARG A 16 2.50 -7.46 8.63
C ARG A 16 0.98 -7.41 8.74
N LEU A 17 0.38 -6.24 8.57
CA LEU A 17 -1.07 -6.05 8.62
C LEU A 17 -1.78 -6.85 7.52
N ALA A 18 -1.27 -6.84 6.29
CA ALA A 18 -1.87 -7.61 5.20
C ALA A 18 -1.89 -9.13 5.48
N LYS A 19 -0.83 -9.67 6.08
CA LYS A 19 -0.81 -11.07 6.54
C LYS A 19 -1.87 -11.35 7.60
N GLU A 20 -2.03 -10.45 8.56
CA GLU A 20 -3.02 -10.57 9.64
C GLU A 20 -4.46 -10.59 9.10
N TYR A 21 -4.77 -9.71 8.15
CA TYR A 21 -6.09 -9.61 7.53
C TYR A 21 -6.31 -10.58 6.36
N LYS A 22 -5.32 -11.43 6.02
CA LYS A 22 -5.33 -12.26 4.80
C LYS A 22 -5.66 -11.45 3.54
N ALA A 23 -5.10 -10.26 3.45
CA ALA A 23 -5.33 -9.30 2.37
C ALA A 23 -4.08 -9.17 1.47
N LEU A 24 -4.28 -8.57 0.30
CA LEU A 24 -3.20 -8.16 -0.59
C LEU A 24 -2.56 -6.85 -0.10
N PHE A 25 -1.24 -6.74 -0.19
CA PHE A 25 -0.51 -5.52 0.15
C PHE A 25 0.08 -4.88 -1.11
N ILE A 26 -0.28 -3.63 -1.39
CA ILE A 26 0.29 -2.84 -2.47
C ILE A 26 0.52 -1.40 -1.97
N GLU A 27 1.76 -0.92 -2.05
CA GLU A 27 2.10 0.49 -1.82
C GLU A 27 2.06 1.25 -3.14
N ALA A 28 1.25 2.31 -3.21
CA ALA A 28 1.11 3.15 -4.38
C ALA A 28 1.03 4.64 -4.01
N SER A 29 1.34 5.51 -4.97
CA SER A 29 1.21 6.97 -4.83
C SER A 29 0.45 7.52 -6.02
N ALA A 30 -0.79 7.96 -5.79
CA ALA A 30 -1.59 8.61 -6.83
C ALA A 30 -1.00 9.97 -7.25
N LYS A 31 -0.33 10.66 -6.33
CA LYS A 31 0.32 11.96 -6.60
C LYS A 31 1.52 11.80 -7.55
N GLU A 32 2.33 10.78 -7.31
CA GLU A 32 3.57 10.55 -8.07
C GLU A 32 3.35 9.52 -9.21
N GLY A 33 2.11 9.05 -9.40
CA GLY A 33 1.77 8.03 -10.40
C GLY A 33 2.43 6.66 -10.19
N THR A 34 2.92 6.37 -8.98
CA THR A 34 3.68 5.14 -8.70
C THR A 34 2.74 3.97 -8.35
N ASN A 35 2.97 2.81 -8.98
CA ASN A 35 2.31 1.51 -8.71
C ASN A 35 0.77 1.51 -8.82
N SER A 36 0.15 2.55 -9.36
CA SER A 36 -1.31 2.68 -9.37
C SER A 36 -1.97 1.75 -10.40
N GLN A 37 -1.33 1.55 -11.55
CA GLN A 37 -1.82 0.65 -12.59
C GLN A 37 -1.57 -0.81 -12.21
N GLU A 38 -0.40 -1.10 -11.64
CA GLU A 38 -0.02 -2.41 -11.11
C GLU A 38 -0.97 -2.83 -10.00
N ALA A 39 -1.36 -1.90 -9.12
CA ALA A 39 -2.36 -2.15 -8.10
C ALA A 39 -3.69 -2.61 -8.69
N LEU A 40 -4.16 -1.94 -9.74
CA LEU A 40 -5.39 -2.31 -10.43
C LEU A 40 -5.28 -3.70 -11.09
N VAL A 41 -4.16 -3.97 -11.77
CA VAL A 41 -3.94 -5.27 -12.43
C VAL A 41 -3.89 -6.40 -11.43
N GLU A 42 -3.19 -6.24 -10.30
CA GLU A 42 -3.09 -7.29 -9.27
C GLU A 42 -4.44 -7.57 -8.60
N LEU A 43 -5.31 -6.56 -8.45
CA LEU A 43 -6.67 -6.76 -7.95
C LEU A 43 -7.53 -7.64 -8.88
N THR A 44 -7.23 -7.71 -10.18
CA THR A 44 -7.95 -8.58 -11.13
C THR A 44 -7.44 -10.02 -11.15
N ARG A 45 -6.33 -10.31 -10.47
CA ARG A 45 -5.69 -11.64 -10.43
C ARG A 45 -6.05 -12.43 -9.16
N TYR A 46 -6.56 -11.76 -8.14
CA TYR A 46 -7.03 -12.32 -6.87
C TYR A 46 -8.55 -12.53 -6.88
#